data_AF-A0A3Q8SEC1-F1
#
_entry.id   AF-A0A3Q8SEC1-F1
#
_cell.length_a   1.000
_cell.length_b   1.000
_cell.length_c   1.000
_cell.angle_alpha   90.00
_cell.angle_beta   90.00
_cell.angle_gamma   90.00
#
_symmetry.space_group_name_H-M   'P 1'
#
loop_
_entity.id
_entity.type
_entity.pdbx_description
1 polymer ?
#
loop_
_entity_poly.entity_id
_entity_poly.type
_entity_poly.pdbx_seq_one_letter_code
_entity_poly.pdbx_strand_id
1 'polypeptide(L)'
;MKSMLEALFYGDIRPEEQVVPKNPEYRSISRRLSEAMELWKEKLSSEDFNQLEAMLDLRNQSESIYATNTFINGFQLGALIMMEVYTAKEDLLQDIKQ
;
A
#
# COMPACT_ATOMS: atom_id res chain seq x y z
N MET A 1 12.53 23.21 -13.03
CA MET A 1 11.97 21.90 -12.61
C MET A 1 11.93 21.92 -11.10
N LYS A 2 10.78 21.61 -10.47
CA LYS A 2 10.70 21.46 -9.01
C LYS A 2 11.48 20.22 -8.60
N SER A 3 12.16 20.27 -7.45
CA SER A 3 12.75 19.07 -6.83
C SER A 3 11.66 18.13 -6.32
N MET A 4 12.02 16.87 -6.06
CA MET A 4 11.11 15.87 -5.48
C MET A 4 10.54 16.33 -4.13
N LEU A 5 11.36 16.98 -3.30
CA LEU A 5 10.94 17.48 -1.98
C LEU A 5 9.98 18.67 -2.10
N GLU A 6 10.21 19.59 -3.05
CA GLU A 6 9.26 20.69 -3.31
C GLU A 6 7.95 20.15 -3.86
N ALA A 7 7.99 19.19 -4.79
CA ALA A 7 6.80 18.56 -5.35
C ALA A 7 6.00 17.80 -4.26
N LEU A 8 6.67 17.17 -3.31
CA LEU A 8 6.03 16.55 -2.14
C LEU A 8 5.41 17.62 -1.20
N PHE A 9 6.16 18.67 -0.86
CA PHE A 9 5.70 19.73 0.05
C PHE A 9 4.46 20.46 -0.47
N TYR A 10 4.41 20.78 -1.76
CA TYR A 10 3.26 21.43 -2.38
C TYR A 10 2.12 20.44 -2.71
N GLY A 11 2.31 19.14 -2.46
CA GLY A 11 1.32 18.11 -2.72
C GLY A 11 1.09 17.85 -4.22
N ASP A 12 2.08 18.13 -5.07
CA ASP A 12 2.09 17.74 -6.49
C ASP A 12 2.28 16.22 -6.65
N ILE A 13 2.88 15.56 -5.64
CA ILE A 13 3.03 14.11 -5.55
C ILE A 13 2.17 13.58 -4.40
N ARG A 14 1.13 12.82 -4.75
CA ARG A 14 0.19 12.18 -3.81
C ARG A 14 -0.03 10.72 -4.22
N PRO A 15 0.88 9.82 -3.85
CA PRO A 15 0.81 8.43 -4.27
C PRO A 15 -0.51 7.77 -3.85
N GLU A 16 -1.00 8.07 -2.66
CA GLU A 16 -2.24 7.54 -2.08
C GLU A 16 -3.50 7.91 -2.87
N GLU A 17 -3.54 9.08 -3.51
CA GLU A 17 -4.68 9.51 -4.33
C GLU A 17 -4.60 8.95 -5.76
N GLN A 18 -3.40 8.57 -6.21
CA GLN A 18 -3.14 8.12 -7.58
C GLN A 18 -3.09 6.60 -7.73
N VAL A 19 -2.95 5.86 -6.62
CA VAL A 19 -2.92 4.40 -6.61
C VAL A 19 -4.35 3.87 -6.69
N VAL A 20 -4.89 3.86 -7.92
CA VAL A 20 -6.04 3.05 -8.27
C VAL A 20 -5.52 1.71 -8.77
N PRO A 21 -5.87 0.57 -8.15
CA PRO A 21 -5.50 -0.73 -8.66
C PRO A 21 -5.96 -0.90 -10.12
N LYS A 22 -5.00 -0.97 -11.05
CA LYS A 22 -5.28 -1.17 -12.47
C LYS A 22 -5.57 -2.63 -12.81
N ASN A 23 -5.35 -3.54 -11.87
CA ASN A 23 -5.62 -4.96 -12.06
C ASN A 23 -7.13 -5.16 -12.32
N PRO A 24 -7.53 -5.69 -13.49
CA PRO A 24 -8.95 -5.91 -13.80
C PRO A 24 -9.62 -6.88 -12.83
N GLU A 25 -8.88 -7.81 -12.22
CA GLU A 25 -9.40 -8.74 -11.21
C GLU A 25 -9.81 -8.03 -9.92
N TYR A 26 -9.14 -6.93 -9.56
CA TYR A 26 -9.48 -6.15 -8.36
C TYR A 26 -10.94 -5.70 -8.41
N ARG A 27 -11.38 -5.10 -9.52
CA ARG A 27 -12.77 -4.65 -9.68
C ARG A 27 -13.75 -5.81 -9.61
N SER A 28 -13.40 -6.95 -10.21
CA SER A 28 -14.24 -8.16 -10.19
C SER A 28 -14.42 -8.69 -8.77
N ILE A 29 -13.32 -8.75 -8.00
CA ILE A 29 -13.33 -9.20 -6.61
C ILE A 29 -14.10 -8.21 -5.72
N SER A 30 -13.88 -6.90 -5.85
CA SER A 30 -14.60 -5.88 -5.08
C SER A 30 -16.12 -5.96 -5.31
N ARG A 31 -16.56 -6.18 -6.56
CA ARG A 31 -17.97 -6.39 -6.87
C ARG A 31 -18.50 -7.64 -6.17
N ARG A 32 -17.81 -8.78 -6.28
CA ARG A 32 -18.22 -10.04 -5.63
C ARG A 32 -18.29 -9.91 -4.11
N LEU A 33 -17.39 -9.13 -3.50
CA LEU A 33 -17.42 -8.85 -2.07
C LEU A 33 -18.67 -8.05 -1.68
N SER A 34 -19.02 -7.03 -2.49
CA SER A 34 -20.23 -6.23 -2.27
C SER A 34 -21.50 -7.07 -2.41
N GLU A 35 -21.57 -7.93 -3.44
CA GLU A 35 -22.68 -8.87 -3.63
C GLU A 35 -22.81 -9.86 -2.48
N ALA A 36 -21.70 -10.38 -1.96
CA ALA A 36 -21.70 -11.24 -0.79
C ALA A 36 -22.21 -10.49 0.46
N MET A 37 -21.86 -9.21 0.60
CA MET A 37 -22.28 -8.39 1.74
C MET A 37 -23.81 -8.18 1.75
N GLU A 38 -24.38 -7.80 0.60
CA GLU A 38 -25.83 -7.65 0.47
C GLU A 38 -26.57 -8.97 0.72
N LEU A 39 -26.03 -10.10 0.24
CA LEU A 39 -26.59 -11.42 0.51
C LEU A 39 -26.62 -11.75 2.01
N TRP A 40 -25.58 -11.39 2.77
CA TRP A 40 -25.57 -11.59 4.22
C TRP A 40 -26.53 -10.64 4.94
N LYS A 41 -26.68 -9.42 4.44
CA LYS A 41 -27.63 -8.43 4.96
C LYS A 41 -29.08 -8.90 4.88
N GLU A 42 -29.44 -9.60 3.81
CA GLU A 42 -30.79 -10.16 3.65
C GLU A 42 -31.04 -11.40 4.53
N LYS A 43 -29.99 -12.15 4.87
CA LYS A 43 -30.09 -13.42 5.60
C LYS A 43 -30.02 -13.29 7.11
N LEU A 44 -29.32 -12.27 7.59
CA LEU A 44 -29.05 -12.09 9.02
C LEU A 44 -30.07 -11.16 9.67
N SER A 45 -30.22 -11.32 10.98
CA SER A 45 -30.89 -10.28 11.78
C SER A 45 -30.06 -8.99 11.74
N SER A 46 -30.70 -7.84 12.00
CA SER A 46 -29.96 -6.58 12.07
C SER A 46 -28.83 -6.59 13.11
N GLU A 47 -29.04 -7.28 14.23
CA GLU A 47 -28.02 -7.42 15.27
C GLU A 47 -26.83 -8.27 14.79
N ASP A 48 -27.09 -9.44 14.21
CA ASP A 48 -26.02 -10.32 13.71
C ASP A 48 -25.26 -9.65 12.54
N PHE A 49 -25.97 -8.91 11.69
CA PHE A 49 -25.35 -8.17 10.60
C PHE A 49 -24.45 -7.05 11.12
N ASN A 50 -24.90 -6.28 12.12
CA ASN A 50 -24.07 -5.24 12.75
C ASN A 50 -22.78 -5.84 13.36
N GLN A 51 -22.86 -7.03 13.98
CA GLN A 51 -21.69 -7.73 14.50
C GLN A 51 -20.74 -8.18 13.38
N LEU A 52 -21.27 -8.64 12.24
CA LEU A 52 -20.47 -8.96 11.06
C LEU A 52 -19.76 -7.72 10.49
N GLU A 53 -20.46 -6.58 10.37
CA GLU A 53 -19.87 -5.31 9.95
C GLU A 53 -18.75 -4.88 10.90
N ALA A 54 -18.98 -4.91 12.20
CA ALA A 54 -17.97 -4.58 13.20
C ALA A 54 -16.73 -5.48 13.10
N MET A 55 -16.90 -6.78 12.84
CA MET A 55 -15.78 -7.69 12.60
C MET A 55 -15.02 -7.35 11.31
N LEU A 56 -15.73 -6.99 10.23
CA LEU A 56 -15.11 -6.59 8.96
C LEU A 56 -14.32 -5.27 9.11
N ASP A 57 -14.82 -4.33 9.90
CA ASP A 57 -14.11 -3.09 10.22
C ASP A 57 -12.81 -3.37 10.98
N LEU A 58 -12.84 -4.24 11.98
CA LEU A 58 -11.64 -4.66 12.71
C LEU A 58 -10.63 -5.35 11.78
N ARG A 59 -11.12 -6.18 10.85
CA ARG A 59 -10.28 -6.83 9.83
C ARG A 59 -9.62 -5.78 8.92
N ASN A 60 -10.39 -4.81 8.42
CA ASN A 60 -9.87 -3.73 7.57
C ASN A 60 -8.81 -2.88 8.28
N GLN A 61 -9.02 -2.57 9.57
CA GLN A 61 -8.04 -1.86 10.39
C GLN A 61 -6.75 -2.66 10.54
N SER A 62 -6.85 -3.97 10.83
CA SER A 62 -5.69 -4.87 10.92
C SER A 62 -4.91 -4.93 9.61
N GLU A 63 -5.60 -5.09 8.48
CA GLU A 63 -4.98 -5.09 7.14
C GLU A 63 -4.32 -3.74 6.82
N SER A 64 -4.93 -2.63 7.20
CA SER A 64 -4.35 -1.29 7.01
C SER A 64 -3.06 -1.10 7.81
N ILE A 65 -3.01 -1.53 9.07
CA ILE A 65 -1.81 -1.50 9.90
C ILE A 65 -0.70 -2.35 9.27
N TYR A 66 -1.04 -3.59 8.87
CA TYR A 66 -0.08 -4.48 8.23
C TYR A 66 0.47 -3.92 6.91
N ALA A 67 -0.40 -3.39 6.05
CA ALA A 67 -0.02 -2.78 4.78
C ALA A 67 0.89 -1.56 4.99
N THR A 68 0.56 -0.70 5.96
CA THR A 68 1.37 0.48 6.31
C THR A 68 2.77 0.08 6.78
N ASN A 69 2.85 -0.90 7.71
CA ASN A 69 4.14 -1.38 8.20
C ASN A 69 4.98 -2.02 7.08
N THR A 70 4.34 -2.82 6.23
CA THR A 70 5.03 -3.45 5.09
C THR A 70 5.53 -2.42 4.09
N PHE A 71 4.73 -1.38 3.81
CA PHE A 71 5.13 -0.27 2.94
C PHE A 71 6.35 0.46 3.51
N ILE A 72 6.30 0.90 4.77
CA ILE A 72 7.42 1.61 5.42
C ILE A 72 8.69 0.75 5.42
N ASN A 73 8.59 -0.50 5.86
CA ASN A 73 9.73 -1.42 5.89
C ASN A 73 10.30 -1.66 4.49
N GLY A 74 9.45 -1.79 3.48
CA GLY A 74 9.87 -1.96 2.08
C GLY A 74 10.64 -0.77 1.54
N PHE A 75 10.18 0.47 1.79
CA PHE A 75 10.88 1.68 1.37
C PHE A 75 12.22 1.86 2.09
N GLN A 76 12.26 1.62 3.41
CA GLN A 76 13.49 1.69 4.19
C GLN A 76 14.52 0.67 3.70
N LEU A 77 14.10 -0.58 3.49
CA LEU A 77 14.95 -1.63 2.95
C LEU A 77 15.46 -1.27 1.55
N GLY A 78 14.58 -0.78 0.67
CA GLY A 78 14.97 -0.35 -0.67
C GLY A 78 16.03 0.76 -0.65
N ALA A 79 15.90 1.74 0.26
CA ALA A 79 16.89 2.80 0.43
C ALA A 79 18.23 2.26 0.93
N LEU A 80 18.23 1.35 1.91
CA LEU A 80 19.44 0.68 2.41
C LEU A 80 20.17 -0.08 1.29
N ILE A 81 19.43 -0.88 0.51
CA ILE A 81 19.97 -1.61 -0.64
C ILE A 81 20.58 -0.64 -1.67
N MET A 82 19.90 0.47 -1.97
CA MET A 82 20.40 1.45 -2.93
C MET A 82 21.70 2.11 -2.45
N MET A 83 21.80 2.43 -1.17
CA MET A 83 23.04 2.98 -0.58
C MET A 83 24.19 1.97 -0.65
N GLU A 84 23.93 0.70 -0.30
CA GLU A 84 24.93 -0.36 -0.38
C GLU A 84 25.48 -0.53 -1.81
N VAL A 85 24.58 -0.58 -2.81
CA VAL A 85 24.95 -0.67 -4.22
C VAL A 85 25.76 0.55 -4.68
N TYR A 86 25.41 1.75 -4.20
CA TYR A 86 26.11 2.97 -4.58
C TYR A 86 27.52 3.01 -3.99
N THR A 87 27.69 2.65 -2.71
CA THR A 87 29.01 2.55 -2.07
C THR A 87 29.90 1.52 -2.77
N ALA A 88 29.38 0.32 -3.04
CA ALA A 88 30.13 -0.71 -3.75
C ALA A 88 30.56 -0.27 -5.16
N LYS A 89 29.75 0.53 -5.85
CA LYS A 89 30.11 1.13 -7.14
C LYS A 89 31.26 2.12 -6.99
N GLU A 90 31.28 2.95 -5.96
CA GLU A 90 32.37 3.90 -5.72
C GLU A 90 33.70 3.17 -5.47
N ASP A 91 33.68 2.10 -4.68
CA ASP A 91 34.85 1.26 -4.40
C ASP A 91 35.39 0.61 -5.69
N LEU A 92 34.52 -0.01 -6.50
CA LEU A 92 34.89 -0.58 -7.80
C LEU A 92 35.50 0.45 -8.76
N LEU A 93 35.00 1.68 -8.76
CA LEU A 93 35.52 2.76 -9.59
C LEU A 93 36.88 3.29 -9.08
N GLN A 94 37.19 3.16 -7.79
CA GLN A 94 38.51 3.46 -7.25
C GLN A 94 39.52 2.38 -7.64
N ASP A 95 39.13 1.11 -7.55
CA ASP A 95 40.00 -0.04 -7.90
C ASP A 95 40.39 -0.05 -9.39
N ILE A 96 39.49 0.36 -10.29
CA ILE A 96 39.79 0.45 -11.74
C ILE A 96 40.75 1.61 -12.08
N LYS A 97 40.86 2.62 -11.20
CA LYS A 97 41.71 3.80 -11.42
C LYS A 97 43.12 3.65 -10.84
N GLN A 98 43.41 2.57 -10.11
CA GLN A 98 44.76 2.19 -9.67
C GLN A 98 45.43 1.26 -10.69
#